data_AF-A0A7D6VED9-F1
#
_entry.id   AF-A0A7D6VED9-F1
#
_cell.length_a   1.000
_cell.length_b   1.000
_cell.length_c   1.000
_cell.angle_alpha   90.00
_cell.angle_beta   90.00
_cell.angle_gamma   90.00
#
_symmetry.space_group_name_H-M   'P 1'
#
loop_
_entity.id
_entity.type
_entity.pdbx_description
1 polymer ?
#
loop_
_entity_poly.entity_id
_entity_poly.type
_entity_poly.pdbx_seq_one_letter_code
_entity_poly.pdbx_strand_id
1 'polypeptide(L)'
;MAQSPALAELIQRDRPNVPFAPGRIGRHEVWIETFTLRETTTVVYHIRHGRVLAMLARSGYREDIAAALLEAVDELMDMPDLGAGVHLRPLGVAGVRLDRAALFGPGHTGFFATRPEFADCALQVVPVHSSELADGDDIEGRARGRVFGKVLGLDHRDWDRLPVPAARVQRVDDSPGGRYRANRRARNMTRPASTIAQDVFDRDLPEALHGPQEITVEGVFGQRFRLRRRFDRVIGTLRLPGDERVHPVDIPRDAGWALFGPLFHTGRFDPADLAEAALRPATPMLELRLRNRYRADDRSWPHTLDSALLWVHEMDAVPGHFVVFEGRSGGCLHMIWRTDPAGGDPLLWLETPDPEAADARGRYVTRTEAAHAVTILAEQDRIALDQ
;
A
#
# COMPACT_ATOMS: atom_id res chain seq x y z
N MET A 1 0.08 -46.33 13.18
CA MET A 1 0.33 -45.93 11.77
C MET A 1 -0.95 -45.97 10.90
N ALA A 2 -2.12 -45.52 11.39
CA ALA A 2 -3.40 -45.67 10.68
C ALA A 2 -4.37 -44.48 10.84
N GLN A 3 -3.86 -43.24 10.86
CA GLN A 3 -4.69 -42.01 10.96
C GLN A 3 -4.84 -41.24 9.63
N SER A 4 -4.10 -41.62 8.57
CA SER A 4 -4.12 -40.93 7.28
C SER A 4 -5.45 -41.03 6.49
N PRO A 5 -6.15 -42.19 6.40
CA PRO A 5 -7.40 -42.26 5.63
C PRO A 5 -8.55 -41.47 6.27
N ALA A 6 -8.59 -41.36 7.60
CA ALA A 6 -9.66 -40.64 8.31
C ALA A 6 -9.67 -39.13 7.99
N LEU A 7 -8.51 -38.49 7.84
CA LEU A 7 -8.43 -37.06 7.49
C LEU A 7 -8.77 -36.82 6.02
N ALA A 8 -8.37 -37.73 5.12
CA ALA A 8 -8.73 -37.66 3.70
C ALA A 8 -10.26 -37.78 3.51
N GLU A 9 -10.89 -38.75 4.17
CA GLU A 9 -12.35 -38.91 4.19
C GLU A 9 -13.05 -37.66 4.74
N LEU A 10 -12.50 -37.07 5.81
CA LEU A 10 -13.04 -35.85 6.42
C LEU A 10 -12.95 -34.63 5.48
N ILE A 11 -11.88 -34.51 4.68
CA ILE A 11 -11.76 -33.46 3.67
C ILE A 11 -12.87 -33.60 2.61
N GLN A 12 -13.15 -34.83 2.19
CA GLN A 12 -14.10 -35.15 1.12
C GLN A 12 -15.57 -35.15 1.57
N ARG A 13 -15.85 -35.35 2.87
CA ARG A 13 -17.20 -35.49 3.46
C ARG A 13 -18.20 -34.43 2.97
N ASP A 14 -17.79 -33.17 2.91
CA ASP A 14 -18.67 -32.05 2.54
C ASP A 14 -18.54 -31.65 1.06
N ARG A 15 -17.74 -32.38 0.27
CA ARG A 15 -17.47 -32.12 -1.16
C ARG A 15 -17.45 -33.41 -2.00
N PRO A 16 -18.51 -34.23 -1.95
CA PRO A 16 -18.53 -35.53 -2.62
C PRO A 16 -18.39 -35.43 -4.15
N ASN A 17 -18.74 -34.28 -4.73
CA ASN A 17 -18.74 -34.07 -6.18
C ASN A 17 -17.46 -33.43 -6.73
N VAL A 18 -16.49 -33.09 -5.87
CA VAL A 18 -15.22 -32.53 -6.34
C VAL A 18 -14.21 -33.67 -6.50
N PRO A 19 -13.57 -33.84 -7.68
CA PRO A 19 -12.53 -34.84 -7.87
C PRO A 19 -11.44 -34.67 -6.82
N PHE A 20 -11.28 -35.68 -5.97
CA PHE A 20 -10.28 -35.74 -4.91
C PHE A 20 -9.49 -37.02 -5.12
N ALA A 21 -8.29 -36.89 -5.70
CA ALA A 21 -7.52 -38.04 -6.16
C ALA A 21 -6.16 -38.11 -5.43
N PRO A 22 -5.70 -39.32 -5.06
CA PRO A 22 -4.32 -39.49 -4.63
C PRO A 22 -3.38 -39.21 -5.81
N GLY A 23 -2.23 -38.63 -5.50
CA GLY A 23 -1.21 -38.30 -6.48
C GLY A 23 0.15 -38.14 -5.81
N ARG A 24 1.15 -37.76 -6.61
CA ARG A 24 2.51 -37.60 -6.14
C ARG A 24 3.11 -36.33 -6.73
N ILE A 25 3.68 -35.49 -5.88
CA ILE A 25 4.41 -34.27 -6.27
C ILE A 25 5.82 -34.37 -5.69
N GLY A 26 6.82 -34.49 -6.57
CA GLY A 26 8.18 -34.80 -6.17
C GLY A 26 8.27 -36.13 -5.38
N ARG A 27 8.73 -36.04 -4.13
CA ARG A 27 8.80 -37.19 -3.21
C ARG A 27 7.58 -37.36 -2.29
N HIS A 28 6.62 -36.44 -2.36
CA HIS A 28 5.50 -36.38 -1.43
C HIS A 28 4.26 -37.04 -2.02
N GLU A 29 3.69 -37.98 -1.28
CA GLU A 29 2.35 -38.48 -1.53
C GLU A 29 1.34 -37.40 -1.09
N VAL A 30 0.42 -37.06 -1.99
CA VAL A 30 -0.52 -35.94 -1.82
C VAL A 30 -1.92 -36.33 -2.29
N TRP A 31 -2.88 -35.50 -1.93
CA TRP A 31 -4.21 -35.51 -2.52
C TRP A 31 -4.42 -34.22 -3.30
N ILE A 32 -4.96 -34.34 -4.51
CA ILE A 32 -5.15 -33.20 -5.41
C ILE A 32 -6.64 -33.04 -5.68
N GLU A 33 -7.11 -31.82 -5.50
CA GLU A 33 -8.47 -31.38 -5.79
C GLU A 33 -8.40 -30.31 -6.88
N THR A 34 -9.07 -30.52 -8.01
CA THR A 34 -9.18 -29.50 -9.06
C THR A 34 -10.65 -29.22 -9.35
N PHE A 35 -11.04 -27.96 -9.23
CA PHE A 35 -12.41 -27.53 -9.52
C PHE A 35 -12.44 -26.16 -10.18
N THR A 36 -13.49 -25.91 -10.95
CA THR A 36 -13.70 -24.62 -11.62
C THR A 36 -14.99 -24.01 -11.11
N LEU A 37 -14.90 -22.85 -10.45
CA LEU A 37 -16.06 -22.03 -10.10
C LEU A 37 -16.15 -20.82 -11.02
N ARG A 38 -15.17 -19.91 -10.91
CA ARG A 38 -14.93 -18.80 -11.85
C ARG A 38 -13.62 -18.99 -12.61
N GLU A 39 -12.62 -19.49 -11.92
CA GLU A 39 -11.28 -19.83 -12.40
C GLU A 39 -10.96 -21.24 -11.92
N THR A 40 -10.11 -21.96 -12.66
CA THR A 40 -9.66 -23.30 -12.28
C THR A 40 -8.77 -23.19 -11.05
N THR A 41 -9.19 -23.83 -9.98
CA THR A 41 -8.47 -23.86 -8.70
C THR A 41 -7.97 -25.26 -8.45
N THR A 42 -6.68 -25.38 -8.14
CA THR A 42 -6.02 -26.59 -7.70
C THR A 42 -5.67 -26.46 -6.23
N VAL A 43 -6.11 -27.42 -5.43
CA VAL A 43 -5.72 -27.58 -4.03
C VAL A 43 -4.87 -28.83 -3.92
N VAL A 44 -3.72 -28.72 -3.28
CA VAL A 44 -2.89 -29.87 -2.92
C VAL A 44 -2.92 -30.01 -1.42
N TYR A 45 -3.21 -31.22 -0.95
CA TYR A 45 -3.21 -31.60 0.45
C TYR A 45 -2.09 -32.61 0.70
N HIS A 46 -1.22 -32.32 1.66
CA HIS A 46 -0.26 -33.29 2.18
C HIS A 46 -0.68 -33.68 3.60
N ILE A 47 -1.00 -34.96 3.79
CA ILE A 47 -1.50 -35.50 5.06
C ILE A 47 -0.40 -36.37 5.67
N ARG A 48 0.14 -35.92 6.81
CA ARG A 48 1.20 -36.65 7.52
C ARG A 48 1.08 -36.47 9.03
N HIS A 49 1.32 -37.55 9.77
CA HIS A 49 1.36 -37.54 11.25
C HIS A 49 0.15 -36.85 11.92
N GLY A 50 -1.06 -37.05 11.37
CA GLY A 50 -2.28 -36.46 11.91
C GLY A 50 -2.48 -34.98 11.58
N ARG A 51 -1.66 -34.39 10.71
CA ARG A 51 -1.79 -33.01 10.20
C ARG A 51 -2.16 -32.99 8.73
N VAL A 52 -2.76 -31.88 8.32
CA VAL A 52 -3.12 -31.61 6.93
C VAL A 52 -2.52 -30.29 6.51
N LEU A 53 -1.51 -30.33 5.62
CA LEU A 53 -1.00 -29.14 4.96
C LEU A 53 -1.77 -28.91 3.67
N ALA A 54 -2.37 -27.73 3.52
CA ALA A 54 -3.01 -27.30 2.28
C ALA A 54 -2.19 -26.23 1.57
N MET A 55 -2.18 -26.29 0.24
CA MET A 55 -1.78 -25.18 -0.63
C MET A 55 -2.82 -25.01 -1.73
N LEU A 56 -3.07 -23.75 -2.07
CA LEU A 56 -4.17 -23.35 -2.95
C LEU A 56 -3.61 -22.50 -4.08
N ALA A 57 -3.88 -22.92 -5.32
CA ALA A 57 -3.51 -22.21 -6.53
C ALA A 57 -4.74 -22.01 -7.42
N ARG A 58 -5.00 -20.77 -7.81
CA ARG A 58 -6.06 -20.37 -8.75
C ARG A 58 -5.50 -19.86 -10.06
N SER A 59 -4.31 -19.26 -10.01
CA SER A 59 -3.47 -18.96 -11.18
C SER A 59 -2.05 -19.44 -10.91
N GLY A 60 -1.33 -19.76 -11.99
CA GLY A 60 0.10 -20.10 -11.92
C GLY A 60 0.43 -21.43 -11.23
N TYR A 61 -0.54 -22.35 -11.09
CA TYR A 61 -0.25 -23.69 -10.56
C TYR A 61 0.83 -24.37 -11.41
N ARG A 62 1.90 -24.82 -10.76
CA ARG A 62 2.95 -25.64 -11.35
C ARG A 62 3.39 -26.67 -10.32
N GLU A 63 3.62 -27.91 -10.77
CA GLU A 63 4.02 -29.00 -9.88
C GLU A 63 5.39 -28.77 -9.23
N ASP A 64 6.32 -28.10 -9.93
CA ASP A 64 7.64 -27.78 -9.37
C ASP A 64 7.57 -26.74 -8.24
N ILE A 65 6.66 -25.76 -8.32
CA ILE A 65 6.35 -24.85 -7.21
C ILE A 65 5.73 -25.63 -6.04
N ALA A 66 4.75 -26.48 -6.31
CA ALA A 66 4.10 -27.29 -5.26
C ALA A 66 5.12 -28.20 -4.56
N ALA A 67 6.00 -28.86 -5.31
CA ALA A 67 7.07 -29.69 -4.77
C ALA A 67 8.01 -28.90 -3.87
N ALA A 68 8.46 -27.73 -4.33
CA ALA A 68 9.35 -26.88 -3.54
C ALA A 68 8.66 -26.31 -2.30
N LEU A 69 7.37 -25.99 -2.35
CA LEU A 69 6.59 -25.57 -1.17
C LEU A 69 6.50 -26.69 -0.14
N LEU A 70 6.23 -27.93 -0.57
CA LEU A 70 6.19 -29.11 0.30
C LEU A 70 7.55 -29.36 0.95
N GLU A 71 8.62 -29.34 0.16
CA GLU A 71 9.98 -29.57 0.65
C GLU A 71 10.42 -28.49 1.63
N ALA A 72 10.12 -27.21 1.35
CA ALA A 72 10.54 -26.09 2.18
C ALA A 72 9.96 -26.13 3.61
N VAL A 73 8.77 -26.68 3.79
CA VAL A 73 8.07 -26.74 5.09
C VAL A 73 7.99 -28.15 5.68
N ASP A 74 8.64 -29.12 5.04
CA ASP A 74 8.52 -30.55 5.35
C ASP A 74 8.88 -30.84 6.81
N GLU A 75 10.00 -30.30 7.29
CA GLU A 75 10.46 -30.47 8.67
C GLU A 75 9.55 -29.76 9.68
N LEU A 76 8.90 -28.66 9.29
CA LEU A 76 8.02 -27.88 10.17
C LEU A 76 6.71 -28.61 10.45
N MET A 77 6.26 -29.46 9.52
CA MET A 77 5.03 -30.23 9.72
C MET A 77 5.12 -31.15 10.94
N ASP A 78 6.32 -31.60 11.32
CA ASP A 78 6.50 -32.51 12.46
C ASP A 78 6.76 -31.77 13.79
N MET A 79 6.90 -30.44 13.76
CA MET A 79 7.11 -29.67 14.98
C MET A 79 5.86 -29.69 15.88
N PRO A 80 5.98 -30.04 17.17
CA PRO A 80 4.83 -30.17 18.06
C PRO A 80 4.09 -28.85 18.26
N ASP A 81 4.82 -27.73 18.24
CA ASP A 81 4.29 -26.38 18.35
C ASP A 81 4.95 -25.46 17.31
N LEU A 82 4.13 -24.80 16.49
CA LEU A 82 4.57 -23.77 15.55
C LEU A 82 4.43 -22.36 16.16
N GLY A 83 3.78 -22.21 17.31
CA GLY A 83 3.46 -20.92 17.89
C GLY A 83 2.51 -20.08 17.02
N ALA A 84 2.32 -18.82 17.41
CA ALA A 84 1.42 -17.87 16.76
C ALA A 84 2.08 -17.01 15.65
N GLY A 85 3.28 -17.38 15.20
CA GLY A 85 4.06 -16.64 14.22
C GLY A 85 4.05 -17.29 12.83
N VAL A 86 4.27 -16.49 11.79
CA VAL A 86 4.55 -17.00 10.44
C VAL A 86 5.96 -17.58 10.38
N HIS A 87 6.10 -18.76 9.76
CA HIS A 87 7.41 -19.35 9.46
C HIS A 87 7.72 -19.21 7.98
N LEU A 88 8.80 -18.50 7.66
CA LEU A 88 9.27 -18.34 6.30
C LEU A 88 10.41 -19.31 5.99
N ARG A 89 10.33 -19.98 4.85
CA ARG A 89 11.38 -20.87 4.34
C ARG A 89 11.78 -20.47 2.92
N PRO A 90 13.07 -20.56 2.53
CA PRO A 90 13.48 -20.25 1.18
C PRO A 90 12.73 -21.09 0.14
N LEU A 91 12.34 -20.47 -0.98
CA LEU A 91 11.73 -21.12 -2.13
C LEU A 91 12.59 -20.87 -3.36
N GLY A 92 13.31 -21.90 -3.83
CA GLY A 92 14.31 -21.80 -4.88
C GLY A 92 13.83 -22.29 -6.25
N VAL A 93 12.70 -21.79 -6.75
CA VAL A 93 12.12 -22.28 -8.02
C VAL A 93 12.49 -21.36 -9.18
N ALA A 94 13.04 -21.93 -10.26
CA ALA A 94 13.46 -21.17 -11.42
C ALA A 94 12.28 -20.46 -12.12
N GLY A 95 12.47 -19.19 -12.43
CA GLY A 95 11.48 -18.35 -13.11
C GLY A 95 10.29 -17.92 -12.23
N VAL A 96 10.33 -18.19 -10.93
CA VAL A 96 9.29 -17.81 -9.97
C VAL A 96 9.76 -16.61 -9.16
N ARG A 97 8.90 -15.60 -9.05
CA ARG A 97 9.21 -14.35 -8.34
C ARG A 97 9.01 -14.43 -6.84
N LEU A 98 8.22 -15.40 -6.37
CA LEU A 98 7.95 -15.64 -4.96
C LEU A 98 9.07 -16.55 -4.43
N ASP A 99 9.91 -16.02 -3.55
CA ASP A 99 11.16 -16.62 -3.09
C ASP A 99 11.08 -17.21 -1.66
N ARG A 100 9.87 -17.26 -1.09
CA ARG A 100 9.60 -17.81 0.25
C ARG A 100 8.33 -18.66 0.28
N ALA A 101 8.36 -19.70 1.10
CA ALA A 101 7.20 -20.45 1.56
C ALA A 101 6.79 -19.92 2.94
N ALA A 102 5.60 -19.33 3.06
CA ALA A 102 5.03 -18.89 4.33
C ALA A 102 4.09 -19.96 4.89
N LEU A 103 4.50 -20.58 6.00
CA LEU A 103 3.69 -21.55 6.72
C LEU A 103 2.88 -20.86 7.82
N PHE A 104 1.57 -21.12 7.80
CA PHE A 104 0.60 -20.70 8.81
C PHE A 104 0.17 -21.92 9.61
N GLY A 105 0.26 -21.81 10.94
CA GLY A 105 -0.15 -22.85 11.88
C GLY A 105 -1.67 -23.06 11.93
N PRO A 106 -2.13 -24.03 12.76
CA PRO A 106 -3.55 -24.32 12.94
C PRO A 106 -4.36 -23.15 13.48
N GLY A 107 -5.62 -23.06 13.06
CA GLY A 107 -6.55 -21.99 13.45
C GLY A 107 -6.30 -20.62 12.81
N HIS A 108 -5.17 -20.44 12.13
CA HIS A 108 -4.71 -19.12 11.69
C HIS A 108 -5.06 -18.73 10.26
N THR A 109 -5.69 -19.62 9.49
CA THR A 109 -6.12 -19.34 8.11
C THR A 109 -7.62 -19.50 7.92
N GLY A 110 -8.17 -18.80 6.93
CA GLY A 110 -9.58 -18.90 6.57
C GLY A 110 -9.94 -20.22 5.87
N PHE A 111 -8.95 -20.98 5.39
CA PHE A 111 -9.18 -22.13 4.51
C PHE A 111 -9.98 -23.26 5.20
N PHE A 112 -9.69 -23.51 6.48
CA PHE A 112 -10.39 -24.50 7.30
C PHE A 112 -11.35 -23.88 8.32
N ALA A 113 -11.62 -22.57 8.24
CA ALA A 113 -12.39 -21.87 9.27
C ALA A 113 -13.83 -22.40 9.46
N THR A 114 -14.40 -23.05 8.44
CA THR A 114 -15.72 -23.67 8.51
C THR A 114 -15.70 -25.12 8.97
N ARG A 115 -14.54 -25.68 9.32
CA ARG A 115 -14.35 -27.09 9.67
C ARG A 115 -13.61 -27.20 11.01
N PRO A 116 -14.33 -27.13 12.15
CA PRO A 116 -13.72 -27.12 13.48
C PRO A 116 -12.86 -28.36 13.77
N GLU A 117 -13.11 -29.48 13.10
CA GLU A 117 -12.34 -30.72 13.21
C GLU A 117 -10.88 -30.57 12.74
N PHE A 118 -10.57 -29.52 11.98
CA PHE A 118 -9.21 -29.21 11.53
C PHE A 118 -8.54 -28.09 12.33
N ALA A 119 -9.21 -27.52 13.34
CA ALA A 119 -8.73 -26.34 14.06
C ALA A 119 -7.31 -26.50 14.63
N ASP A 120 -6.97 -27.72 15.07
CA ASP A 120 -5.70 -28.03 15.75
C ASP A 120 -4.67 -28.73 14.84
N CYS A 121 -5.03 -29.11 13.61
CA CYS A 121 -4.17 -29.95 12.76
C CYS A 121 -3.99 -29.45 11.33
N ALA A 122 -4.78 -28.47 10.88
CA ALA A 122 -4.65 -27.89 9.56
C ALA A 122 -3.53 -26.86 9.51
N LEU A 123 -2.72 -26.93 8.46
CA LEU A 123 -1.70 -25.96 8.12
C LEU A 123 -1.98 -25.41 6.73
N GLN A 124 -1.53 -24.20 6.45
CA GLN A 124 -1.51 -23.68 5.09
C GLN A 124 -0.13 -23.16 4.75
N VAL A 125 0.38 -23.52 3.56
CA VAL A 125 1.57 -22.90 2.99
C VAL A 125 1.20 -22.02 1.81
N VAL A 126 1.78 -20.83 1.76
CA VAL A 126 1.54 -19.83 0.72
C VAL A 126 2.89 -19.40 0.14
N PRO A 127 3.06 -19.37 -1.19
CA PRO A 127 4.22 -18.72 -1.78
C PRO A 127 4.12 -17.20 -1.61
N VAL A 128 5.17 -16.59 -1.07
CA VAL A 128 5.31 -15.15 -0.88
C VAL A 128 6.69 -14.70 -1.34
N HIS A 129 6.87 -13.39 -1.49
CA HIS A 129 8.19 -12.79 -1.66
C HIS A 129 8.73 -12.29 -0.31
N SER A 130 10.05 -12.28 -0.14
CA SER A 130 10.76 -11.88 1.08
C SER A 130 10.52 -10.42 1.49
N SER A 131 10.04 -9.59 0.56
CA SER A 131 9.57 -8.23 0.86
C SER A 131 8.16 -8.17 1.44
N GLU A 132 7.44 -9.29 1.55
CA GLU A 132 6.02 -9.31 1.87
C GLU A 132 5.73 -9.72 3.32
N LEU A 133 6.61 -10.50 3.95
CA LEU A 133 6.45 -10.94 5.33
C LEU A 133 7.83 -11.06 5.96
N ALA A 134 7.93 -10.79 7.26
CA ALA A 134 9.09 -11.16 8.05
C ALA A 134 8.85 -12.50 8.75
N ASP A 135 9.91 -13.26 8.98
CA ASP A 135 9.85 -14.46 9.80
C ASP A 135 9.48 -14.08 11.25
N GLY A 136 8.57 -14.84 11.85
CA GLY A 136 8.04 -14.54 13.18
C GLY A 136 7.01 -13.39 13.23
N ASP A 137 6.56 -12.87 12.08
CA ASP A 137 5.44 -11.91 12.06
C ASP A 137 4.21 -12.54 12.75
N ASP A 138 3.61 -11.78 13.67
CA ASP A 138 2.38 -12.17 14.37
C ASP A 138 1.24 -12.39 13.38
N ILE A 139 0.63 -13.59 13.44
CA ILE A 139 -0.39 -13.98 12.48
C ILE A 139 -1.65 -13.12 12.65
N GLU A 140 -2.15 -12.94 13.88
CA GLU A 140 -3.41 -12.22 14.13
C GLU A 140 -3.31 -10.72 13.85
N GLY A 141 -2.11 -10.14 13.97
CA GLY A 141 -1.83 -8.76 13.63
C GLY A 141 -1.43 -8.58 12.16
N ARG A 142 -0.16 -8.88 11.84
CA ARG A 142 0.48 -8.41 10.60
C ARG A 142 0.17 -9.31 9.41
N ALA A 143 0.25 -10.62 9.60
CA ALA A 143 0.26 -11.53 8.47
C ALA A 143 -1.14 -11.87 7.94
N ARG A 144 -2.12 -12.12 8.81
CA ARG A 144 -3.46 -12.56 8.38
C ARG A 144 -4.18 -11.52 7.55
N GLY A 145 -4.24 -10.27 8.01
CA GLY A 145 -4.87 -9.18 7.28
C GLY A 145 -4.20 -8.90 5.93
N ARG A 146 -2.90 -9.21 5.84
CA ARG A 146 -2.14 -9.05 4.61
C ARG A 146 -2.29 -10.20 3.64
N VAL A 147 -2.22 -11.44 4.08
CA VAL A 147 -2.21 -12.59 3.17
C VAL A 147 -3.64 -12.95 2.78
N PHE A 148 -4.59 -12.76 3.70
CA PHE A 148 -5.99 -13.19 3.55
C PHE A 148 -7.00 -12.03 3.57
N GLY A 149 -6.55 -10.78 3.53
CA GLY A 149 -7.42 -9.59 3.56
C GLY A 149 -8.26 -9.41 2.29
N LYS A 150 -9.51 -8.95 2.44
CA LYS A 150 -10.50 -8.89 1.34
C LYS A 150 -10.29 -7.78 0.30
N VAL A 151 -9.49 -6.75 0.57
CA VAL A 151 -9.40 -5.55 -0.29
C VAL A 151 -7.97 -5.25 -0.75
N LEU A 152 -6.99 -5.46 0.12
CA LEU A 152 -5.58 -5.10 -0.12
C LEU A 152 -4.62 -6.23 0.29
N GLY A 153 -5.17 -7.44 0.46
CA GLY A 153 -4.37 -8.61 0.76
C GLY A 153 -3.62 -9.09 -0.48
N LEU A 154 -2.57 -9.89 -0.27
CA LEU A 154 -1.94 -10.67 -1.33
C LEU A 154 -3.00 -11.58 -1.93
N ASP A 155 -3.07 -11.67 -3.25
CA ASP A 155 -3.81 -12.76 -3.86
C ASP A 155 -2.97 -14.04 -3.73
N HIS A 156 -2.95 -14.60 -2.53
CA HIS A 156 -2.12 -15.74 -2.14
C HIS A 156 -2.39 -17.02 -2.95
N ARG A 157 -3.44 -17.00 -3.78
CA ARG A 157 -3.84 -18.08 -4.68
C ARG A 157 -3.21 -17.93 -6.07
N ASP A 158 -2.62 -16.79 -6.39
CA ASP A 158 -2.03 -16.53 -7.70
C ASP A 158 -0.51 -16.64 -7.57
N TRP A 159 0.04 -17.79 -7.98
CA TRP A 159 1.45 -18.12 -7.73
C TRP A 159 2.41 -17.41 -8.70
N ASP A 160 1.88 -16.85 -9.78
CA ASP A 160 2.60 -16.10 -10.82
C ASP A 160 2.51 -14.56 -10.65
N ARG A 161 1.86 -14.10 -9.58
CA ARG A 161 1.68 -12.67 -9.31
C ARG A 161 3.02 -11.95 -9.10
N LEU A 162 3.00 -10.63 -9.29
CA LEU A 162 4.10 -9.78 -8.91
C LEU A 162 4.22 -9.68 -7.38
N PRO A 163 5.45 -9.59 -6.83
CA PRO A 163 5.66 -9.23 -5.44
C PRO A 163 5.01 -7.89 -5.07
N VAL A 164 4.48 -7.82 -3.86
CA VAL A 164 3.78 -6.66 -3.31
C VAL A 164 4.43 -6.34 -1.95
N PRO A 165 5.52 -5.53 -1.94
CA PRO A 165 6.33 -5.32 -0.74
C PRO A 165 5.52 -4.74 0.41
N ALA A 166 6.07 -4.76 1.63
CA ALA A 166 5.43 -4.18 2.82
C ALA A 166 5.99 -2.84 3.21
N ALA A 167 5.10 -2.01 3.76
CA ALA A 167 5.52 -1.01 4.72
C ALA A 167 4.48 -0.89 5.84
N ARG A 168 4.96 -0.62 7.03
CA ARG A 168 4.16 -0.15 8.15
C ARG A 168 4.30 1.36 8.22
N VAL A 169 3.18 2.06 8.32
CA VAL A 169 3.18 3.51 8.54
C VAL A 169 2.50 3.84 9.84
N GLN A 170 3.14 4.71 10.61
CA GLN A 170 2.64 5.19 11.88
C GLN A 170 2.89 6.69 11.98
N ARG A 171 1.94 7.40 12.55
CA ARG A 171 2.17 8.77 12.99
C ARG A 171 3.00 8.77 14.28
N VAL A 172 3.95 9.70 14.40
CA VAL A 172 4.84 9.81 15.56
C VAL A 172 4.16 10.55 16.72
N ASP A 173 3.19 11.41 16.43
CA ASP A 173 2.46 12.18 17.45
C ASP A 173 1.13 11.52 17.87
N ASP A 174 0.62 11.96 19.04
CA ASP A 174 -0.61 11.46 19.68
C ASP A 174 -1.88 12.19 19.22
N SER A 175 -1.83 12.96 18.12
CA SER A 175 -3.00 13.75 17.69
C SER A 175 -4.20 12.83 17.41
N PRO A 176 -5.41 13.20 17.88
CA PRO A 176 -6.58 12.34 17.77
C PRO A 176 -7.13 12.17 16.34
N GLY A 177 -6.58 12.89 15.34
CA GLY A 177 -7.02 12.86 13.94
C GLY A 177 -5.99 12.29 12.94
N GLY A 178 -6.45 11.93 11.73
CA GLY A 178 -5.61 11.53 10.59
C GLY A 178 -5.62 10.04 10.24
N ARG A 179 -5.21 9.71 8.99
CA ARG A 179 -5.26 8.35 8.41
C ARG A 179 -4.38 7.32 9.12
N TYR A 180 -3.29 7.75 9.76
CA TYR A 180 -2.28 6.85 10.37
C TYR A 180 -2.26 6.86 11.91
N ARG A 181 -3.37 7.24 12.54
CA ARG A 181 -3.51 7.22 14.00
C ARG A 181 -3.26 5.83 14.55
N ALA A 182 -2.49 5.70 15.63
CA ALA A 182 -2.34 4.46 16.38
C ALA A 182 -3.65 4.12 17.13
N ASN A 183 -4.63 3.53 16.45
CA ASN A 183 -5.83 2.98 17.09
C ASN A 183 -5.96 1.47 16.82
N ARG A 184 -6.86 0.79 17.54
CA ARG A 184 -7.08 -0.66 17.42
C ARG A 184 -7.48 -1.09 15.99
N ARG A 185 -8.05 -0.18 15.19
CA ARG A 185 -8.41 -0.41 13.77
C ARG A 185 -7.24 -0.19 12.81
N ALA A 186 -6.31 0.72 13.14
CA ALA A 186 -5.10 0.98 12.36
C ALA A 186 -4.08 -0.16 12.45
N ARG A 187 -4.10 -0.94 13.55
CA ARG A 187 -3.35 -2.20 13.67
C ARG A 187 -3.72 -3.22 12.58
N ASN A 188 -4.89 -3.07 11.96
CA ASN A 188 -5.41 -3.97 10.94
C ASN A 188 -5.29 -3.40 9.52
N MET A 189 -4.68 -2.21 9.34
CA MET A 189 -4.45 -1.62 8.02
C MET A 189 -3.05 -1.95 7.50
N THR A 190 -2.75 -3.24 7.36
CA THR A 190 -1.63 -3.67 6.52
C THR A 190 -2.06 -3.51 5.07
N ARG A 191 -1.49 -2.54 4.35
CA ARG A 191 -1.64 -2.42 2.89
C ARG A 191 -0.27 -2.67 2.22
N PRO A 192 -0.21 -2.85 0.89
CA PRO A 192 1.05 -2.85 0.14
C PRO A 192 1.94 -1.65 0.47
N ALA A 193 3.26 -1.84 0.56
CA ALA A 193 4.24 -0.75 0.65
C ALA A 193 4.12 0.20 -0.52
N SER A 194 3.85 -0.32 -1.72
CA SER A 194 3.62 0.52 -2.88
C SER A 194 2.47 1.48 -2.59
N THR A 195 1.29 0.98 -2.23
CA THR A 195 0.15 1.84 -1.90
C THR A 195 0.44 2.75 -0.70
N ILE A 196 0.93 2.21 0.42
CA ILE A 196 1.13 2.99 1.65
C ILE A 196 2.27 4.00 1.50
N ALA A 197 3.44 3.58 1.03
CA ALA A 197 4.60 4.44 0.93
C ALA A 197 4.45 5.43 -0.23
N GLN A 198 3.85 5.04 -1.36
CA GLN A 198 3.52 5.98 -2.43
C GLN A 198 2.47 6.98 -1.96
N ASP A 199 1.36 6.55 -1.34
CA ASP A 199 0.36 7.47 -0.79
C ASP A 199 0.97 8.39 0.27
N VAL A 200 1.94 7.90 1.04
CA VAL A 200 2.70 8.70 2.00
C VAL A 200 3.57 9.73 1.32
N PHE A 201 4.52 9.29 0.48
CA PHE A 201 5.50 10.17 -0.17
C PHE A 201 4.80 11.19 -1.05
N ASP A 202 3.72 10.78 -1.70
CA ASP A 202 2.90 11.66 -2.49
C ASP A 202 1.96 12.43 -1.54
N ARG A 203 0.93 11.86 -0.94
CA ARG A 203 -0.21 12.66 -0.44
C ARG A 203 -0.21 12.93 1.05
N ASP A 204 0.17 11.94 1.85
CA ASP A 204 -0.23 11.90 3.26
C ASP A 204 0.88 12.34 4.25
N LEU A 205 2.05 12.76 3.75
CA LEU A 205 3.08 13.35 4.60
C LEU A 205 2.58 14.67 5.24
N PRO A 206 2.68 14.81 6.57
CA PRO A 206 2.29 16.03 7.23
C PRO A 206 3.22 17.17 6.87
N GLU A 207 2.65 18.37 6.71
CA GLU A 207 3.41 19.56 6.41
C GLU A 207 4.04 20.16 7.67
N ALA A 208 5.34 20.48 7.59
CA ALA A 208 6.10 21.06 8.69
C ALA A 208 5.53 22.41 9.19
N LEU A 209 4.78 23.14 8.35
CA LEU A 209 4.13 24.39 8.71
C LEU A 209 3.03 24.21 9.77
N HIS A 210 2.46 23.00 9.91
CA HIS A 210 1.38 22.71 10.85
C HIS A 210 1.86 21.98 12.13
N GLY A 211 3.17 22.02 12.41
CA GLY A 211 3.78 21.52 13.64
C GLY A 211 4.80 20.39 13.43
N PRO A 212 5.30 19.76 14.52
CA PRO A 212 6.35 18.73 14.47
C PRO A 212 5.82 17.35 14.02
N GLN A 213 4.74 17.34 13.25
CA GLN A 213 4.09 16.10 12.84
C GLN A 213 5.02 15.33 11.91
N GLU A 214 5.22 14.05 12.23
CA GLU A 214 6.07 13.16 11.47
C GLU A 214 5.40 11.80 11.38
N ILE A 215 5.76 11.06 10.36
CA ILE A 215 5.38 9.67 10.20
C ILE A 215 6.64 8.81 10.18
N THR A 216 6.53 7.60 10.70
CA THR A 216 7.52 6.56 10.49
C THR A 216 7.01 5.56 9.48
N VAL A 217 7.87 5.24 8.51
CA VAL A 217 7.64 4.17 7.53
C VAL A 217 8.65 3.07 7.84
N GLU A 218 8.22 1.83 7.98
CA GLU A 218 9.11 0.69 8.30
C GLU A 218 8.86 -0.44 7.29
N GLY A 219 9.90 -0.87 6.58
CA GLY A 219 9.83 -1.98 5.62
C GLY A 219 10.12 -3.34 6.26
N VAL A 220 9.86 -4.43 5.54
CA VAL A 220 10.11 -5.81 6.04
C VAL A 220 11.58 -6.06 6.37
N PHE A 221 12.48 -5.46 5.58
CA PHE A 221 13.92 -5.63 5.77
C PHE A 221 14.46 -4.81 6.95
N GLY A 222 13.62 -4.13 7.72
CA GLY A 222 14.01 -3.35 8.91
C GLY A 222 14.47 -1.94 8.62
N GLN A 223 14.42 -1.49 7.36
CA GLN A 223 14.65 -0.09 7.03
C GLN A 223 13.55 0.76 7.66
N ARG A 224 13.94 1.88 8.27
CA ARG A 224 13.03 2.78 8.97
C ARG A 224 13.24 4.21 8.55
N PHE A 225 12.17 4.82 8.08
CA PHE A 225 12.09 6.23 7.77
C PHE A 225 11.41 6.98 8.90
N ARG A 226 11.78 8.24 9.09
CA ARG A 226 11.06 9.23 9.89
C ARG A 226 10.96 10.49 9.05
N LEU A 227 9.77 10.80 8.57
CA LEU A 227 9.56 11.74 7.46
C LEU A 227 8.46 12.73 7.75
N ARG A 228 8.59 13.88 7.12
CA ARG A 228 7.57 14.92 6.99
C ARG A 228 7.76 15.62 5.64
N ARG A 229 6.81 16.48 5.28
CA ARG A 229 6.89 17.29 4.07
C ARG A 229 7.25 18.72 4.43
N ARG A 230 8.06 19.35 3.58
CA ARG A 230 8.23 20.80 3.53
C ARG A 230 7.88 21.22 2.11
N PHE A 231 6.63 21.66 1.92
CA PHE A 231 6.07 21.98 0.61
C PHE A 231 6.33 20.88 -0.44
N ASP A 232 7.22 21.12 -1.40
CA ASP A 232 7.59 20.25 -2.52
C ASP A 232 8.67 19.20 -2.18
N ARG A 233 9.17 19.18 -0.94
CA ARG A 233 10.23 18.26 -0.50
C ARG A 233 9.80 17.29 0.58
N VAL A 234 10.32 16.07 0.49
CA VAL A 234 10.28 15.07 1.55
C VAL A 234 11.54 15.23 2.39
N ILE A 235 11.36 15.52 3.68
CA ILE A 235 12.47 15.73 4.61
C ILE A 235 12.40 14.77 5.79
N GLY A 236 13.55 14.39 6.33
CA GLY A 236 13.61 13.53 7.51
C GLY A 236 14.87 12.68 7.58
N THR A 237 14.72 11.42 7.97
CA THR A 237 15.83 10.49 8.15
C THR A 237 15.48 9.09 7.68
N LEU A 238 16.51 8.36 7.23
CA LEU A 238 16.48 6.94 6.90
C LEU A 238 17.53 6.21 7.76
N ARG A 239 17.11 5.11 8.39
CA ARG A 239 17.98 4.14 9.05
C ARG A 239 17.91 2.82 8.29
N LEU A 240 19.07 2.29 7.93
CA LEU A 240 19.19 1.00 7.25
C LEU A 240 19.51 -0.09 8.28
N PRO A 241 19.03 -1.33 8.07
CA PRO A 241 19.33 -2.45 8.96
C PRO A 241 20.84 -2.71 9.02
N GLY A 242 21.40 -2.80 10.22
CA GLY A 242 22.84 -3.05 10.43
C GLY A 242 23.76 -1.85 10.18
N ASP A 243 23.21 -0.68 9.83
CA ASP A 243 23.96 0.57 9.74
C ASP A 243 23.63 1.47 10.94
N GLU A 244 24.66 1.84 11.71
CA GLU A 244 24.50 2.77 12.85
C GLU A 244 24.27 4.22 12.39
N ARG A 245 24.59 4.55 11.14
CA ARG A 245 24.44 5.89 10.59
C ARG A 245 22.97 6.20 10.33
N VAL A 246 22.61 7.46 10.60
CA VAL A 246 21.31 8.02 10.24
C VAL A 246 21.50 8.87 9.00
N HIS A 247 20.87 8.48 7.89
CA HIS A 247 21.00 9.16 6.62
C HIS A 247 19.95 10.28 6.53
N PRO A 248 20.34 11.55 6.32
CA PRO A 248 19.39 12.64 6.15
C PRO A 248 18.65 12.48 4.81
N VAL A 249 17.34 12.66 4.85
CA VAL A 249 16.49 12.70 3.66
C VAL A 249 16.09 14.15 3.42
N ASP A 250 16.41 14.67 2.24
CA ASP A 250 15.90 15.95 1.75
C ASP A 250 15.85 15.89 0.21
N ILE A 251 14.73 15.41 -0.33
CA ILE A 251 14.58 15.13 -1.77
C ILE A 251 13.29 15.74 -2.30
N PRO A 252 13.18 16.01 -3.61
CA PRO A 252 11.91 16.28 -4.27
C PRO A 252 10.88 15.20 -3.95
N ARG A 253 9.66 15.63 -3.64
CA ARG A 253 8.56 14.74 -3.24
C ARG A 253 8.24 13.68 -4.28
N ASP A 254 8.15 14.10 -5.53
CA ASP A 254 7.90 13.27 -6.70
C ASP A 254 9.02 12.26 -6.99
N ALA A 255 10.22 12.47 -6.46
CA ALA A 255 11.31 11.49 -6.53
C ALA A 255 11.19 10.37 -5.48
N GLY A 256 10.35 10.53 -4.45
CA GLY A 256 10.32 9.66 -3.28
C GLY A 256 10.10 8.18 -3.60
N TRP A 257 9.06 7.85 -4.36
CA TRP A 257 8.78 6.45 -4.72
C TRP A 257 9.81 5.87 -5.68
N ALA A 258 10.25 6.63 -6.68
CA ALA A 258 11.28 6.17 -7.62
C ALA A 258 12.59 5.81 -6.89
N LEU A 259 12.95 6.61 -5.87
CA LEU A 259 14.14 6.40 -5.06
C LEU A 259 13.99 5.27 -4.04
N PHE A 260 12.89 5.23 -3.28
CA PHE A 260 12.72 4.29 -2.17
C PHE A 260 11.97 3.00 -2.52
N GLY A 261 11.26 2.96 -3.64
CA GLY A 261 10.54 1.77 -4.11
C GLY A 261 11.43 0.53 -4.21
N PRO A 262 12.63 0.60 -4.83
CA PRO A 262 13.57 -0.52 -4.88
C PRO A 262 14.01 -1.02 -3.51
N LEU A 263 14.17 -0.12 -2.52
CA LEU A 263 14.54 -0.48 -1.16
C LEU A 263 13.45 -1.34 -0.49
N PHE A 264 12.16 -1.07 -0.75
CA PHE A 264 11.08 -1.91 -0.24
C PHE A 264 11.02 -3.31 -0.88
N HIS A 265 11.54 -3.48 -2.10
CA HIS A 265 11.58 -4.77 -2.78
C HIS A 265 12.83 -5.60 -2.42
N THR A 266 13.98 -4.94 -2.31
CA THR A 266 15.28 -5.63 -2.25
C THR A 266 15.98 -5.52 -0.90
N GLY A 267 15.56 -4.59 -0.05
CA GLY A 267 16.27 -4.24 1.19
C GLY A 267 17.62 -3.56 0.96
N ARG A 268 17.98 -3.28 -0.30
CA ARG A 268 19.23 -2.63 -0.69
C ARG A 268 18.97 -1.19 -1.09
N PHE A 269 19.90 -0.32 -0.72
CA PHE A 269 19.86 1.10 -1.01
C PHE A 269 21.28 1.66 -0.96
N ASP A 270 21.66 2.49 -1.93
CA ASP A 270 22.89 3.24 -1.88
C ASP A 270 22.60 4.63 -1.29
N PRO A 271 23.14 4.98 -0.10
CA PRO A 271 22.99 6.32 0.44
C PRO A 271 23.47 7.45 -0.49
N ALA A 272 24.36 7.18 -1.44
CA ALA A 272 24.76 8.16 -2.46
C ALA A 272 23.59 8.63 -3.32
N ASP A 273 22.58 7.77 -3.54
CA ASP A 273 21.38 8.12 -4.32
C ASP A 273 20.57 9.24 -3.64
N LEU A 274 20.64 9.38 -2.31
CA LEU A 274 20.02 10.51 -1.60
C LEU A 274 20.67 11.84 -1.98
N ALA A 275 22.00 11.86 -2.04
CA ALA A 275 22.74 13.07 -2.37
C ALA A 275 22.46 13.50 -3.82
N GLU A 276 22.41 12.53 -4.75
CA GLU A 276 22.05 12.81 -6.14
C GLU A 276 20.60 13.32 -6.25
N ALA A 277 19.65 12.63 -5.62
CA ALA A 277 18.24 13.02 -5.66
C ALA A 277 18.01 14.41 -5.03
N ALA A 278 18.76 14.76 -3.98
CA ALA A 278 18.65 16.05 -3.31
C ALA A 278 18.98 17.24 -4.22
N LEU A 279 19.88 17.05 -5.20
CA LEU A 279 20.30 18.06 -6.18
C LEU A 279 19.26 18.30 -7.29
N ARG A 280 18.29 17.39 -7.46
CA ARG A 280 17.28 17.55 -8.51
C ARG A 280 16.32 18.69 -8.14
N PRO A 281 15.97 19.57 -9.10
CA PRO A 281 14.93 20.55 -8.86
C PRO A 281 13.60 19.83 -8.61
N ALA A 282 12.81 20.35 -7.67
CA ALA A 282 11.46 19.84 -7.46
C ALA A 282 10.55 20.31 -8.60
N THR A 283 9.63 19.44 -9.00
CA THR A 283 8.57 19.80 -9.95
C THR A 283 7.69 20.92 -9.34
N PRO A 284 7.35 21.98 -10.10
CA PRO A 284 6.44 23.02 -9.63
C PRO A 284 5.14 22.43 -9.07
N MET A 285 4.74 22.92 -7.90
CA MET A 285 3.68 22.32 -7.10
C MET A 285 2.87 23.40 -6.39
N LEU A 286 1.60 23.09 -6.13
CA LEU A 286 0.68 23.89 -5.34
C LEU A 286 -0.03 23.01 -4.31
N GLU A 287 -0.39 23.62 -3.19
CA GLU A 287 -1.40 23.09 -2.29
C GLU A 287 -2.78 23.40 -2.86
N LEU A 288 -3.69 22.43 -2.88
CA LEU A 288 -5.00 22.56 -3.51
C LEU A 288 -6.09 22.00 -2.61
N ARG A 289 -7.14 22.79 -2.38
CA ARG A 289 -8.43 22.30 -1.85
C ARG A 289 -9.55 22.70 -2.76
N LEU A 290 -10.53 21.83 -2.92
CA LEU A 290 -11.66 22.10 -3.80
C LEU A 290 -13.00 21.73 -3.18
N ARG A 291 -14.05 22.36 -3.70
CA ARG A 291 -15.43 22.00 -3.44
C ARG A 291 -16.19 21.94 -4.75
N ASN A 292 -16.74 20.76 -5.04
CA ASN A 292 -17.69 20.51 -6.11
C ASN A 292 -18.77 19.52 -5.63
N ARG A 293 -19.64 19.09 -6.53
CA ARG A 293 -20.72 18.13 -6.23
C ARG A 293 -20.28 16.76 -5.68
N TYR A 294 -19.04 16.34 -5.94
CA TYR A 294 -18.52 15.01 -5.58
C TYR A 294 -17.46 15.04 -4.48
N ARG A 295 -16.84 16.19 -4.25
CA ARG A 295 -15.68 16.35 -3.37
C ARG A 295 -15.76 17.69 -2.66
N ALA A 296 -15.60 17.66 -1.35
CA ALA A 296 -15.46 18.85 -0.51
C ALA A 296 -14.30 18.59 0.43
N ASP A 297 -13.15 19.18 0.14
CA ASP A 297 -11.95 18.99 0.94
C ASP A 297 -12.01 19.81 2.23
N ASP A 298 -11.60 19.19 3.33
CA ASP A 298 -11.43 19.83 4.63
C ASP A 298 -10.04 20.48 4.80
N ARG A 299 -9.11 20.19 3.89
CA ARG A 299 -7.73 20.69 3.88
C ARG A 299 -7.14 20.76 2.47
N SER A 300 -6.07 21.53 2.29
CA SER A 300 -5.27 21.56 1.06
C SER A 300 -4.42 20.29 0.92
N TRP A 301 -4.19 19.89 -0.33
CA TRP A 301 -3.41 18.71 -0.70
C TRP A 301 -2.36 19.07 -1.73
N PRO A 302 -1.18 18.43 -1.72
CA PRO A 302 -0.10 18.76 -2.64
C PRO A 302 -0.35 18.18 -4.05
N HIS A 303 -0.36 19.05 -5.06
CA HIS A 303 -0.56 18.72 -6.49
C HIS A 303 0.54 19.32 -7.36
N THR A 304 1.05 18.55 -8.33
CA THR A 304 1.94 19.10 -9.38
C THR A 304 1.21 20.16 -10.19
N LEU A 305 1.94 21.07 -10.83
CA LEU A 305 1.35 22.09 -11.71
C LEU A 305 0.42 21.46 -12.76
N ASP A 306 0.85 20.41 -13.46
CA ASP A 306 0.01 19.71 -14.44
C ASP A 306 -1.31 19.22 -13.84
N SER A 307 -1.26 18.64 -12.63
CA SER A 307 -2.46 18.18 -11.93
C SER A 307 -3.35 19.35 -11.50
N ALA A 308 -2.77 20.48 -11.09
CA ALA A 308 -3.49 21.67 -10.71
C ALA A 308 -4.21 22.31 -11.92
N LEU A 309 -3.55 22.35 -13.08
CA LEU A 309 -4.12 22.86 -14.32
C LEU A 309 -5.28 21.99 -14.83
N LEU A 310 -5.21 20.66 -14.65
CA LEU A 310 -6.36 19.79 -14.94
C LEU A 310 -7.60 20.22 -14.13
N TRP A 311 -7.44 20.56 -12.85
CA TRP A 311 -8.56 21.05 -12.04
C TRP A 311 -9.12 22.39 -12.53
N VAL A 312 -8.27 23.31 -13.00
CA VAL A 312 -8.73 24.57 -13.62
C VAL A 312 -9.60 24.29 -14.85
N HIS A 313 -9.22 23.31 -15.68
CA HIS A 313 -9.93 22.98 -16.90
C HIS A 313 -11.18 22.12 -16.69
N GLU A 314 -11.17 21.20 -15.72
CA GLU A 314 -12.24 20.23 -15.48
C GLU A 314 -13.29 20.70 -14.47
N MET A 315 -13.08 21.82 -13.78
CA MET A 315 -14.05 22.34 -12.82
C MET A 315 -15.37 22.73 -13.52
N ASP A 316 -16.43 21.96 -13.21
CA ASP A 316 -17.81 22.19 -13.65
C ASP A 316 -18.23 23.64 -13.40
N ALA A 317 -18.77 24.31 -14.43
CA ALA A 317 -19.27 25.69 -14.36
C ALA A 317 -20.61 25.76 -13.61
N VAL A 318 -20.56 25.53 -12.30
CA VAL A 318 -21.72 25.55 -11.40
C VAL A 318 -21.47 26.58 -10.30
N PRO A 319 -22.40 27.52 -10.07
CA PRO A 319 -22.22 28.55 -9.04
C PRO A 319 -21.87 27.96 -7.67
N GLY A 320 -20.85 28.51 -7.03
CA GLY A 320 -20.36 28.06 -5.71
C GLY A 320 -19.37 26.89 -5.75
N HIS A 321 -19.13 26.26 -6.90
CA HIS A 321 -17.96 25.40 -7.06
C HIS A 321 -16.69 26.24 -7.02
N PHE A 322 -15.69 25.76 -6.27
CA PHE A 322 -14.43 26.47 -6.13
C PHE A 322 -13.23 25.54 -6.05
N VAL A 323 -12.07 26.11 -6.36
CA VAL A 323 -10.75 25.56 -6.08
C VAL A 323 -9.87 26.66 -5.52
N VAL A 324 -9.12 26.34 -4.47
CA VAL A 324 -8.11 27.22 -3.86
C VAL A 324 -6.75 26.60 -4.13
N PHE A 325 -5.82 27.43 -4.60
CA PHE A 325 -4.43 27.11 -4.79
C PHE A 325 -3.57 27.92 -3.84
N GLU A 326 -2.59 27.29 -3.21
CA GLU A 326 -1.67 27.91 -2.28
C GLU A 326 -0.23 27.59 -2.71
N GLY A 327 0.57 28.65 -2.89
CA GLY A 327 1.99 28.59 -3.20
C GLY A 327 2.85 28.37 -1.96
N ARG A 328 4.15 28.23 -2.16
CA ARG A 328 5.12 27.92 -1.10
C ARG A 328 5.25 29.04 -0.08
N SER A 329 5.12 30.28 -0.53
CA SER A 329 5.13 31.49 0.30
C SER A 329 3.84 31.70 1.09
N GLY A 330 2.81 30.88 0.86
CA GLY A 330 1.46 31.10 1.36
C GLY A 330 0.61 32.02 0.47
N GLY A 331 1.15 32.50 -0.66
CA GLY A 331 0.36 33.19 -1.68
C GLY A 331 -0.81 32.32 -2.14
N CYS A 332 -2.00 32.89 -2.25
CA CYS A 332 -3.24 32.13 -2.40
C CYS A 332 -4.05 32.63 -3.60
N LEU A 333 -4.53 31.73 -4.43
CA LEU A 333 -5.50 32.01 -5.49
C LEU A 333 -6.77 31.20 -5.24
N HIS A 334 -7.88 31.89 -5.08
CA HIS A 334 -9.21 31.31 -4.95
C HIS A 334 -9.99 31.52 -6.24
N MET A 335 -10.40 30.42 -6.87
CA MET A 335 -11.21 30.41 -8.07
C MET A 335 -12.60 29.91 -7.74
N ILE A 336 -13.63 30.67 -8.11
CA ILE A 336 -15.02 30.32 -7.84
C ILE A 336 -15.91 30.65 -9.03
N TRP A 337 -16.79 29.73 -9.40
CA TRP A 337 -17.86 30.02 -10.35
C TRP A 337 -18.95 30.84 -9.65
N ARG A 338 -19.28 32.01 -10.20
CA ARG A 338 -20.34 32.88 -9.71
C ARG A 338 -21.48 32.95 -10.71
N THR A 339 -22.69 33.13 -10.22
CA THR A 339 -23.85 33.42 -11.07
C THR A 339 -23.59 34.71 -11.83
N ASP A 340 -23.85 34.71 -13.14
CA ASP A 340 -23.81 35.94 -13.93
C ASP A 340 -24.94 36.89 -13.48
N PRO A 341 -24.63 38.11 -13.03
CA PRO A 341 -25.64 39.10 -12.66
C PRO A 341 -26.66 39.40 -13.78
N ALA A 342 -26.29 39.20 -15.04
CA ALA A 342 -27.18 39.39 -16.19
C ALA A 342 -28.07 38.17 -16.51
N GLY A 343 -27.95 37.08 -15.74
CA GLY A 343 -28.74 35.86 -15.92
C GLY A 343 -28.22 34.90 -16.99
N GLY A 344 -26.98 35.06 -17.45
CA GLY A 344 -26.30 34.15 -18.37
C GLY A 344 -25.56 32.98 -17.69
N ASP A 345 -24.63 32.38 -18.43
CA ASP A 345 -23.78 31.29 -17.95
C ASP A 345 -22.90 31.76 -16.77
N PRO A 346 -22.60 30.89 -15.78
CA PRO A 346 -21.73 31.25 -14.67
C PRO A 346 -20.38 31.78 -15.13
N LEU A 347 -19.90 32.82 -14.45
CA LEU A 347 -18.62 33.47 -14.72
C LEU A 347 -17.56 33.02 -13.70
N LEU A 348 -16.34 32.80 -14.16
CA LEU A 348 -15.23 32.40 -13.30
C LEU A 348 -14.60 33.63 -12.66
N TRP A 349 -14.65 33.69 -11.34
CA TRP A 349 -14.04 34.74 -10.53
C TRP A 349 -12.75 34.20 -9.91
N LEU A 350 -11.65 34.96 -10.07
CA LEU A 350 -10.35 34.67 -9.47
C LEU A 350 -10.03 35.78 -8.46
N GLU A 351 -9.70 35.40 -7.23
CA GLU A 351 -9.33 36.32 -6.16
C GLU A 351 -8.14 35.84 -5.34
N THR A 352 -7.44 36.77 -4.69
CA THR A 352 -6.51 36.49 -3.59
C THR A 352 -7.09 37.05 -2.30
N PRO A 353 -7.04 36.30 -1.19
CA PRO A 353 -7.27 36.90 0.12
C PRO A 353 -6.16 37.91 0.42
N ASP A 354 -6.52 39.01 1.09
CA ASP A 354 -5.64 40.01 1.67
C ASP A 354 -5.88 40.02 3.19
N PRO A 355 -5.15 39.19 3.96
CA PRO A 355 -5.40 39.03 5.38
C PRO A 355 -5.21 40.32 6.19
N GLU A 356 -4.32 41.21 5.75
CA GLU A 356 -4.04 42.48 6.42
C GLU A 356 -5.20 43.48 6.24
N ALA A 357 -5.80 43.51 5.06
CA ALA A 357 -6.96 44.34 4.76
C ALA A 357 -8.30 43.71 5.19
N ALA A 358 -8.29 42.44 5.62
CA ALA A 358 -9.50 41.62 5.84
C ALA A 358 -10.45 41.63 4.63
N ASP A 359 -9.89 41.67 3.43
CA ASP A 359 -10.62 41.78 2.16
C ASP A 359 -10.08 40.75 1.15
N ALA A 360 -10.75 40.62 0.00
CA ALA A 360 -10.28 39.82 -1.12
C ALA A 360 -10.25 40.67 -2.40
N ARG A 361 -9.12 40.64 -3.12
CA ARG A 361 -8.98 41.33 -4.41
C ARG A 361 -9.16 40.32 -5.52
N GLY A 362 -10.04 40.60 -6.48
CA GLY A 362 -10.31 39.66 -7.57
C GLY A 362 -10.91 40.30 -8.81
N ARG A 363 -11.04 39.49 -9.86
CA ARG A 363 -11.66 39.84 -11.14
C ARG A 363 -12.29 38.63 -11.81
N TYR A 364 -13.17 38.87 -12.77
CA TYR A 364 -13.63 37.81 -13.69
C TYR A 364 -12.52 37.47 -14.68
N VAL A 365 -12.33 36.17 -14.93
CA VAL A 365 -11.28 35.64 -15.79
C VAL A 365 -11.82 34.54 -16.69
N THR A 366 -11.16 34.33 -17.81
CA THR A 366 -11.26 33.11 -18.60
C THR A 366 -10.48 31.97 -17.94
N ARG A 367 -10.76 30.72 -18.33
CA ARG A 367 -9.97 29.56 -17.88
C ARG A 367 -8.49 29.67 -18.26
N THR A 368 -8.18 30.28 -19.41
CA THR A 368 -6.80 30.48 -19.86
C THR A 368 -6.05 31.47 -18.97
N GLU A 369 -6.66 32.60 -18.63
CA GLU A 369 -6.07 33.56 -17.69
C GLU A 369 -5.89 32.93 -16.29
N ALA A 370 -6.87 32.17 -15.83
CA ALA A 370 -6.77 31.47 -14.56
C ALA A 370 -5.62 30.44 -14.55
N ALA A 371 -5.50 29.64 -15.62
CA ALA A 371 -4.39 28.69 -15.78
C ALA A 371 -3.02 29.40 -15.80
N HIS A 372 -2.94 30.58 -16.43
CA HIS A 372 -1.72 31.38 -16.43
C HIS A 372 -1.36 31.89 -15.02
N ALA A 373 -2.32 32.41 -14.27
CA ALA A 373 -2.12 32.85 -12.89
C ALA A 373 -1.66 31.69 -11.97
N VAL A 374 -2.26 30.51 -12.13
CA VAL A 374 -1.88 29.27 -11.40
C VAL A 374 -0.45 28.84 -11.75
N THR A 375 -0.06 28.94 -13.03
CA THR A 375 1.31 28.65 -13.48
C THR A 375 2.32 29.59 -12.83
N ILE A 376 2.04 30.90 -12.84
CA ILE A 376 2.89 31.89 -12.19
C ILE A 376 3.03 31.59 -10.69
N LEU A 377 1.93 31.25 -10.01
CA LEU A 377 1.97 30.91 -8.59
C LEU A 377 2.85 29.67 -8.33
N ALA A 378 2.74 28.62 -9.16
CA ALA A 378 3.49 27.38 -8.96
C ALA A 378 5.00 27.54 -9.23
N GLU A 379 5.36 28.25 -10.30
CA GLU A 379 6.75 28.36 -10.77
C GLU A 379 7.51 29.50 -10.10
N GLN A 380 6.83 30.63 -9.86
CA GLN A 380 7.44 31.88 -9.43
C GLN A 380 7.04 32.28 -8.00
N ASP A 381 6.11 31.54 -7.38
CA ASP A 381 5.65 31.74 -6.00
C ASP A 381 5.15 33.19 -5.74
N ARG A 382 4.49 33.77 -6.75
CA ARG A 382 3.92 35.13 -6.68
C ARG A 382 2.47 35.15 -7.17
N ILE A 383 1.70 36.11 -6.66
CA ILE A 383 0.31 36.34 -7.07
C ILE A 383 0.29 37.26 -8.30
N ALA A 384 -0.37 36.83 -9.37
CA ALA A 384 -0.53 37.62 -10.60
C ALA A 384 -2.02 37.77 -10.95
N LEU A 385 -2.70 38.69 -10.26
CA LEU A 385 -4.10 38.98 -10.54
C LEU A 385 -4.30 39.98 -11.68
N ASP A 386 -3.38 40.93 -11.87
CA ASP A 386 -3.52 42.03 -12.84
C ASP A 386 -2.78 41.82 -14.16
N GLN A 387 -2.25 40.60 -14.38
CA GLN A 387 -1.50 40.24 -15.59
C GLN A 387 -2.33 39.40 -16.56
#